data_AF-A0A7S4NCV3-F1
#
_entry.id   AF-A0A7S4NCV3-F1
#
_cell.length_a   1.000
_cell.length_b   1.000
_cell.length_c   1.000
_cell.angle_alpha   90.00
_cell.angle_beta   90.00
_cell.angle_gamma   90.00
#
_symmetry.space_group_name_H-M   'P 1'
#
loop_
_entity.id
_entity.type
_entity.pdbx_description
1 polymer ?
#
loop_
_entity_poly.entity_id
_entity_poly.type
_entity_poly.pdbx_seq_one_letter_code
_entity_poly.pdbx_strand_id
1 'polypeptide(L)'
;MEACTRAAEATLAAWNKQIGAYERQSGLLRAEREKVARGFEELRQEKDDLVRENDGAEVSDGDLLKINAGGRAISVTRRTLTQIEGSRLEALFSGRWEKRLLRDGDGRIFLDVNPDCFQALVDFLNERRITPPDAVIDPPNAGQDNKVSLECMLRFLGMDDLLEFSSLREERCPDVGVDSVKEWETLSFDEFQEDVQLLLHTERQALTEAWNQLSKLKNLLDQEKQVLQYFIGDENRDIVWLDVSGVLMTVKRSTLGMCKDSVLAKQFNDPLWKRKRSTNTCSLVEDWTPEEVESWAKTVKGIPHEVSTILRNSNTRGIHLLAMSRKDFKEIGIPTVVLAVLTNAVEELRPSNKLGPTLIEHSSYCFGKIVDQLRIRAMQRSTDSLVPGPCVRERERKRFRRVVDYYFPGDYASFILGGMESIILAPSHVQYLTTWLEEDNISSSFELLYRASWDGWRSSDFHSKCDEKGSTVTVVRTTCGYIFGGFADLPWRSEGEWTPSSKAFLFIIRSHSIAQPAKLPLKDSLNEQHSLYYDKSHGPTFGGGYDLYISDTPNQHSTSYAYSGNTFHFPSNKTGKYLLTGNGAFEVAELEVF
;
A
#
# COMPACT_ATOMS: atom_id res chain seq x y z
N MET A 1 -65.85 30.86 -40.10
CA MET A 1 -65.72 29.41 -39.81
C MET A 1 -64.38 28.86 -40.30
N GLU A 2 -64.06 28.91 -41.58
CA GLU A 2 -62.79 28.35 -42.13
C GLU A 2 -61.48 28.87 -41.48
N ALA A 3 -61.43 30.13 -41.03
CA ALA A 3 -60.27 30.66 -40.32
C ALA A 3 -60.11 30.07 -38.91
N CYS A 4 -61.23 29.84 -38.20
CA CYS A 4 -61.23 29.19 -36.89
C CYS A 4 -60.87 27.70 -37.01
N THR A 5 -61.36 27.02 -38.05
CA THR A 5 -61.01 25.62 -38.33
C THR A 5 -59.52 25.47 -38.59
N ARG A 6 -58.93 26.33 -39.45
CA ARG A 6 -57.48 26.32 -39.72
C ARG A 6 -56.64 26.63 -38.48
N ALA A 7 -57.08 27.54 -37.62
CA ALA A 7 -56.39 27.85 -36.36
C ALA A 7 -56.44 26.65 -35.38
N ALA A 8 -57.58 25.96 -35.29
CA ALA A 8 -57.73 24.76 -34.47
C ALA A 8 -56.87 23.60 -35.00
N GLU A 9 -56.86 23.38 -36.32
CA GLU A 9 -56.01 22.38 -36.98
C GLU A 9 -54.51 22.67 -36.77
N ALA A 10 -54.08 23.93 -36.87
CA ALA A 10 -52.70 24.34 -36.61
C ALA A 10 -52.29 24.12 -35.14
N THR A 11 -53.20 24.42 -34.20
CA THR A 11 -52.97 24.20 -32.77
C THR A 11 -52.87 22.71 -32.45
N LEU A 12 -53.75 21.88 -33.02
CA LEU A 12 -53.71 20.42 -32.88
C LEU A 12 -52.43 19.83 -33.48
N ALA A 13 -51.98 20.32 -34.64
CA ALA A 13 -50.74 19.88 -35.26
C ALA A 13 -49.51 20.25 -34.42
N ALA A 14 -49.49 21.44 -33.81
CA ALA A 14 -48.43 21.85 -32.90
C ALA A 14 -48.39 21.00 -31.63
N TRP A 15 -49.56 20.68 -31.06
CA TRP A 15 -49.68 19.83 -29.88
C TRP A 15 -49.23 18.38 -30.17
N ASN A 16 -49.67 17.79 -31.28
CA ASN A 16 -49.23 16.47 -31.71
C ASN A 16 -47.71 16.40 -31.95
N LYS A 17 -47.11 17.48 -32.46
CA LYS A 17 -45.65 17.58 -32.63
C LYS A 17 -44.93 17.58 -31.28
N GLN A 18 -45.41 18.34 -30.30
CA GLN A 18 -44.83 18.35 -28.95
C GLN A 18 -44.98 17.01 -28.24
N ILE A 19 -46.12 16.32 -28.39
CA ILE A 19 -46.30 14.95 -27.85
C ILE A 19 -45.30 13.99 -28.48
N GLY A 20 -45.18 13.98 -29.82
CA GLY A 20 -44.23 13.11 -30.50
C GLY A 20 -42.76 13.43 -30.16
N ALA A 21 -42.44 14.67 -29.81
CA ALA A 21 -41.11 15.03 -29.29
C ALA A 21 -40.90 14.49 -27.88
N TYR A 22 -41.88 14.68 -26.98
CA TYR A 22 -41.83 14.18 -25.61
C TYR A 22 -41.73 12.65 -25.55
N GLU A 23 -42.55 11.93 -26.32
CA GLU A 23 -42.54 10.46 -26.38
C GLU A 23 -41.19 9.92 -26.85
N ARG A 24 -40.56 10.58 -27.84
CA ARG A 24 -39.21 10.19 -28.31
C ARG A 24 -38.17 10.40 -27.23
N GLN A 25 -38.12 11.59 -26.62
CA GLN A 25 -37.07 11.92 -25.65
C GLN A 25 -37.23 11.18 -24.32
N SER A 26 -38.45 11.10 -23.77
CA SER A 26 -38.75 10.28 -22.59
C SER A 26 -38.55 8.79 -22.86
N GLY A 27 -38.81 8.33 -24.09
CA GLY A 27 -38.49 6.98 -24.54
C GLY A 27 -36.98 6.67 -24.50
N LEU A 28 -36.14 7.61 -24.94
CA LEU A 28 -34.67 7.48 -24.85
C LEU A 28 -34.20 7.40 -23.38
N LEU A 29 -34.68 8.30 -22.51
CA LEU A 29 -34.32 8.28 -21.09
C LEU A 29 -34.77 6.98 -20.41
N ARG A 30 -35.98 6.48 -20.73
CA ARG A 30 -36.50 5.20 -20.21
C ARG A 30 -35.65 4.02 -20.66
N ALA A 31 -35.32 3.93 -21.94
CA ALA A 31 -34.46 2.86 -22.47
C ALA A 31 -33.09 2.85 -21.78
N GLU A 32 -32.56 4.03 -21.47
CA GLU A 32 -31.27 4.15 -20.81
C GLU A 32 -31.34 3.83 -19.31
N ARG A 33 -32.44 4.20 -18.63
CA ARG A 33 -32.74 3.74 -17.27
C ARG A 33 -32.79 2.21 -17.19
N GLU A 34 -33.37 1.55 -18.17
CA GLU A 34 -33.37 0.08 -18.25
C GLU A 34 -31.96 -0.49 -18.43
N LYS A 35 -31.08 0.17 -19.21
CA LYS A 35 -29.67 -0.24 -19.33
C LYS A 35 -28.94 -0.12 -18.00
N VAL A 36 -29.12 0.98 -17.26
CA VAL A 36 -28.53 1.18 -15.94
C VAL A 36 -29.04 0.11 -14.96
N ALA A 37 -30.34 -0.14 -14.93
CA ALA A 37 -30.94 -1.16 -14.07
C ALA A 37 -30.39 -2.56 -14.40
N ARG A 38 -30.30 -2.93 -15.68
CA ARG A 38 -29.66 -4.18 -16.11
C ARG A 38 -28.20 -4.24 -15.67
N GLY A 39 -27.45 -3.14 -15.80
CA GLY A 39 -26.05 -3.08 -15.38
C GLY A 39 -25.84 -3.30 -13.88
N PHE A 40 -26.73 -2.77 -13.03
CA PHE A 40 -26.71 -3.06 -11.59
C PHE A 40 -27.04 -4.52 -11.29
N GLU A 41 -28.01 -5.10 -11.99
CA GLU A 41 -28.37 -6.51 -11.83
C GLU A 41 -27.23 -7.44 -12.30
N GLU A 42 -26.60 -7.16 -13.43
CA GLU A 42 -25.40 -7.88 -13.91
C GLU A 42 -24.28 -7.83 -12.89
N LEU A 43 -24.00 -6.66 -12.31
CA LEU A 43 -22.96 -6.50 -11.29
C LEU A 43 -23.29 -7.27 -10.00
N ARG A 44 -24.58 -7.29 -9.61
CA ARG A 44 -25.04 -8.07 -8.46
C ARG A 44 -24.91 -9.56 -8.74
N GLN A 45 -25.36 -10.01 -9.90
CA GLN A 45 -25.27 -11.40 -10.32
C GLN A 45 -23.81 -11.86 -10.37
N GLU A 46 -22.90 -11.03 -10.88
CA GLU A 46 -21.47 -11.33 -10.90
C GLU A 46 -20.89 -11.51 -9.49
N LYS A 47 -21.31 -10.67 -8.52
CA LYS A 47 -20.93 -10.84 -7.11
C LYS A 47 -21.50 -12.14 -6.51
N ASP A 48 -22.75 -12.46 -6.79
CA ASP A 48 -23.42 -13.67 -6.31
C ASP A 48 -22.81 -14.94 -6.93
N ASP A 49 -22.40 -14.86 -8.20
CA ASP A 49 -21.69 -15.91 -8.91
C ASP A 49 -20.33 -16.17 -8.27
N LEU A 50 -19.57 -15.11 -7.92
CA LEU A 50 -18.33 -15.25 -7.14
C LEU A 50 -18.55 -15.92 -5.78
N VAL A 51 -19.61 -15.56 -5.05
CA VAL A 51 -19.96 -16.25 -3.78
C VAL A 51 -20.20 -17.73 -4.02
N ARG A 52 -20.97 -18.09 -5.06
CA ARG A 52 -21.31 -19.48 -5.38
C ARG A 52 -20.09 -20.29 -5.84
N GLU A 53 -19.25 -19.73 -6.70
CA GLU A 53 -18.04 -20.38 -7.22
C GLU A 53 -17.00 -20.65 -6.13
N ASN A 54 -17.01 -19.82 -5.07
CA ASN A 54 -16.06 -19.91 -3.97
C ASN A 54 -16.64 -20.54 -2.70
N ASP A 55 -17.74 -21.28 -2.80
CA ASP A 55 -18.41 -21.99 -1.68
C ASP A 55 -18.78 -21.05 -0.51
N GLY A 56 -19.03 -19.76 -0.81
CA GLY A 56 -19.31 -18.72 0.17
C GLY A 56 -20.77 -18.58 0.56
N ALA A 57 -21.69 -19.32 -0.07
CA ALA A 57 -23.14 -19.14 0.15
C ALA A 57 -23.60 -19.53 1.57
N GLU A 58 -22.82 -20.36 2.27
CA GLU A 58 -23.11 -20.84 3.63
C GLU A 58 -22.47 -19.99 4.73
N VAL A 59 -21.71 -18.95 4.38
CA VAL A 59 -21.02 -18.12 5.38
C VAL A 59 -22.01 -17.27 6.17
N SER A 60 -21.70 -17.05 7.44
CA SER A 60 -22.50 -16.23 8.35
C SER A 60 -21.68 -15.12 8.98
N ASP A 61 -22.31 -13.97 9.23
CA ASP A 61 -21.74 -12.90 10.05
C ASP A 61 -21.25 -13.40 11.42
N GLY A 62 -21.92 -14.43 11.97
CA GLY A 62 -21.57 -15.04 13.25
C GLY A 62 -20.34 -15.95 13.23
N ASP A 63 -19.76 -16.24 12.06
CA ASP A 63 -18.64 -17.17 11.92
C ASP A 63 -17.43 -16.69 12.72
N LEU A 64 -16.87 -17.58 13.55
CA LEU A 64 -15.60 -17.34 14.22
C LEU A 64 -14.45 -17.69 13.30
N LEU A 65 -13.76 -16.66 12.79
CA LEU A 65 -12.61 -16.79 11.91
C LEU A 65 -11.32 -16.85 12.74
N LYS A 66 -10.48 -17.84 12.43
CA LYS A 66 -9.10 -17.92 12.94
C LYS A 66 -8.16 -17.45 11.85
N ILE A 67 -7.47 -16.35 12.11
CA ILE A 67 -6.55 -15.69 11.19
C ILE A 67 -5.12 -15.86 11.68
N ASN A 68 -4.21 -16.23 10.80
CA ASN A 68 -2.77 -16.10 10.98
C ASN A 68 -2.32 -14.82 10.28
N ALA A 69 -2.20 -13.73 11.05
CA ALA A 69 -1.71 -12.45 10.58
C ALA A 69 -0.19 -12.41 10.76
N GLY A 70 0.56 -12.77 9.71
CA GLY A 70 2.01 -12.66 9.68
C GLY A 70 2.78 -13.43 10.77
N GLY A 71 2.16 -14.41 11.43
CA GLY A 71 2.73 -15.25 12.48
C GLY A 71 1.88 -15.27 13.76
N ARG A 72 0.99 -14.28 13.92
CA ARG A 72 0.12 -14.15 15.08
C ARG A 72 -1.26 -14.74 14.80
N ALA A 73 -1.73 -15.62 15.68
CA ALA A 73 -3.08 -16.14 15.63
C ALA A 73 -4.07 -15.14 16.24
N ILE A 74 -5.06 -14.73 15.46
CA ILE A 74 -6.10 -13.77 15.86
C ILE A 74 -7.45 -14.43 15.61
N SER A 75 -8.33 -14.42 16.62
CA SER A 75 -9.70 -14.92 16.49
C SER A 75 -10.66 -13.74 16.45
N VAL A 76 -11.52 -13.70 15.45
CA VAL A 76 -12.41 -12.56 15.18
C VAL A 76 -13.67 -13.04 14.46
N THR A 77 -14.81 -12.41 14.69
CA THR A 77 -16.05 -12.75 13.97
C THR A 77 -16.05 -12.15 12.56
N ARG A 78 -16.65 -12.84 11.59
CA ARG A 78 -16.82 -12.31 10.22
C ARG A 78 -17.48 -10.93 10.23
N ARG A 79 -18.54 -10.78 11.03
CA ARG A 79 -19.22 -9.50 11.29
C ARG A 79 -18.27 -8.36 11.63
N THR A 80 -17.20 -8.62 12.38
CA THR A 80 -16.25 -7.57 12.80
C THR A 80 -15.41 -7.10 11.63
N LEU A 81 -14.99 -8.00 10.74
CA LEU A 81 -14.15 -7.67 9.58
C LEU A 81 -14.94 -7.07 8.41
N THR A 82 -16.26 -7.27 8.39
CA THR A 82 -17.17 -6.72 7.37
C THR A 82 -17.86 -5.42 7.81
N GLN A 83 -17.48 -4.82 8.95
CA GLN A 83 -18.13 -3.60 9.48
C GLN A 83 -17.98 -2.35 8.61
N ILE A 84 -16.87 -2.22 7.87
CA ILE A 84 -16.61 -1.05 7.02
C ILE A 84 -17.01 -1.43 5.59
N GLU A 85 -18.26 -1.12 5.25
CA GLU A 85 -18.83 -1.39 3.93
C GLU A 85 -18.03 -0.70 2.82
N GLY A 86 -17.79 -1.43 1.72
CA GLY A 86 -17.03 -0.93 0.59
C GLY A 86 -15.50 -0.96 0.77
N SER A 87 -15.01 -1.33 1.96
CA SER A 87 -13.58 -1.58 2.15
C SER A 87 -13.15 -2.91 1.51
N ARG A 88 -11.86 -3.02 1.17
CA ARG A 88 -11.31 -4.28 0.66
C ARG A 88 -11.25 -5.37 1.73
N LEU A 89 -11.29 -5.00 3.02
CA LEU A 89 -11.40 -5.97 4.12
C LEU A 89 -12.78 -6.62 4.15
N GLU A 90 -13.86 -5.83 4.02
CA GLU A 90 -15.22 -6.37 3.89
C GLU A 90 -15.30 -7.31 2.70
N ALA A 91 -14.80 -6.85 1.55
CA ALA A 91 -14.78 -7.64 0.34
C ALA A 91 -14.10 -9.01 0.52
N LEU A 92 -12.91 -9.03 1.14
CA LEU A 92 -12.14 -10.25 1.39
C LEU A 92 -12.90 -11.27 2.24
N PHE A 93 -13.73 -10.81 3.18
CA PHE A 93 -14.48 -11.64 4.13
C PHE A 93 -16.00 -11.72 3.83
N SER A 94 -16.44 -11.21 2.69
CA SER A 94 -17.85 -11.22 2.25
C SER A 94 -18.38 -12.61 1.85
N GLY A 95 -17.51 -13.62 1.75
CA GLY A 95 -17.82 -14.94 1.20
C GLY A 95 -17.46 -15.09 -0.27
N ARG A 96 -17.28 -13.99 -1.01
CA ARG A 96 -16.88 -14.01 -2.45
C ARG A 96 -15.59 -14.76 -2.74
N TRP A 97 -14.72 -14.91 -1.74
CA TRP A 97 -13.37 -15.46 -1.89
C TRP A 97 -13.11 -16.68 -1.01
N GLU A 98 -14.14 -17.24 -0.36
CA GLU A 98 -13.99 -18.15 0.80
C GLU A 98 -13.07 -19.36 0.51
N LYS A 99 -13.26 -20.05 -0.63
CA LYS A 99 -12.43 -21.18 -1.07
C LYS A 99 -11.01 -20.79 -1.49
N ARG A 100 -10.80 -19.56 -1.96
CA ARG A 100 -9.52 -19.05 -2.47
C ARG A 100 -8.69 -18.34 -1.40
N LEU A 101 -9.23 -18.13 -0.21
CA LEU A 101 -8.48 -17.63 0.94
C LEU A 101 -7.36 -18.61 1.29
N LEU A 102 -6.12 -18.13 1.30
CA LEU A 102 -4.98 -18.94 1.70
C LEU A 102 -5.14 -19.39 3.16
N ARG A 103 -4.76 -20.64 3.44
CA ARG A 103 -4.78 -21.18 4.80
C ARG A 103 -3.41 -21.71 5.19
N ASP A 104 -3.01 -21.52 6.44
CA ASP A 104 -1.79 -22.13 6.94
C ASP A 104 -1.96 -23.63 7.20
N GLY A 105 -0.88 -24.29 7.63
CA GLY A 105 -0.89 -25.73 7.94
C GLY A 105 -1.80 -26.12 9.12
N ASP A 106 -2.30 -25.16 9.89
CA ASP A 106 -3.27 -25.37 10.97
C ASP A 106 -4.71 -25.01 10.53
N GLY A 107 -4.93 -24.75 9.23
CA GLY A 107 -6.24 -24.42 8.65
C GLY A 107 -6.71 -22.98 8.90
N ARG A 108 -5.86 -22.12 9.47
CA ARG A 108 -6.18 -20.70 9.76
C ARG A 108 -6.06 -19.88 8.49
N ILE A 109 -6.94 -18.91 8.29
CA ILE A 109 -6.86 -17.97 7.16
C ILE A 109 -5.55 -17.17 7.29
N PHE A 110 -4.68 -17.24 6.30
CA PHE A 110 -3.38 -16.60 6.33
C PHE A 110 -3.42 -15.23 5.64
N LEU A 111 -3.00 -14.20 6.37
CA LEU A 111 -2.80 -12.85 5.84
C LEU A 111 -1.32 -12.47 6.01
N ASP A 112 -0.65 -12.16 4.91
CA ASP A 112 0.74 -11.72 4.92
C ASP A 112 0.86 -10.23 5.27
N VAL A 113 0.51 -9.90 6.51
CA VAL A 113 0.44 -8.54 7.04
C VAL A 113 1.28 -8.42 8.30
N ASN A 114 1.60 -7.19 8.72
CA ASN A 114 2.21 -6.97 10.03
C ASN A 114 1.20 -7.36 11.15
N PRO A 115 1.59 -8.23 12.11
CA PRO A 115 0.69 -8.74 13.13
C PRO A 115 0.18 -7.68 14.12
N ASP A 116 1.00 -6.70 14.46
CA ASP A 116 0.63 -5.62 15.38
C ASP A 116 -0.34 -4.64 14.71
N CYS A 117 -0.11 -4.32 13.44
CA CYS A 117 -0.98 -3.45 12.65
C CYS A 117 -2.36 -4.08 12.46
N PHE A 118 -2.41 -5.37 12.12
CA PHE A 118 -3.69 -6.06 11.94
C PHE A 118 -4.43 -6.23 13.27
N GLN A 119 -3.72 -6.49 14.37
CA GLN A 119 -4.33 -6.52 15.70
C GLN A 119 -4.92 -5.15 16.07
N ALA A 120 -4.20 -4.04 15.85
CA ALA A 120 -4.69 -2.70 16.11
C ALA A 120 -5.95 -2.37 15.30
N LEU A 121 -6.03 -2.83 14.04
CA LEU A 121 -7.25 -2.72 13.24
C LEU A 121 -8.41 -3.53 13.83
N VAL A 122 -8.17 -4.76 14.26
CA VAL A 122 -9.20 -5.59 14.91
C VAL A 122 -9.70 -4.96 16.22
N ASP A 123 -8.79 -4.40 17.02
CA ASP A 123 -9.14 -3.73 18.28
C ASP A 123 -9.98 -2.48 18.02
N PHE A 124 -9.60 -1.65 17.05
CA PHE A 124 -10.40 -0.51 16.59
C PHE A 124 -11.80 -0.93 16.12
N LEU A 125 -11.89 -2.00 15.32
CA LEU A 125 -13.19 -2.51 14.84
C LEU A 125 -14.05 -3.05 15.99
N ASN A 126 -13.45 -3.64 17.03
CA ASN A 126 -14.17 -4.08 18.21
C ASN A 126 -14.66 -2.90 19.06
N GLU A 127 -13.84 -1.87 19.23
CA GLU A 127 -14.19 -0.63 19.93
C GLU A 127 -15.34 0.09 19.21
N ARG A 128 -15.23 0.26 17.89
CA ARG A 128 -16.28 0.84 17.05
C ARG A 128 -17.65 0.19 17.23
N ARG A 129 -17.68 -1.11 17.52
CA ARG A 129 -18.94 -1.85 17.71
C ARG A 129 -19.62 -1.54 19.05
N ILE A 130 -18.86 -1.20 20.08
CA ILE A 130 -19.39 -0.92 21.42
C ILE A 130 -19.55 0.57 21.69
N THR A 131 -18.96 1.41 20.85
CA THR A 131 -19.02 2.87 20.95
C THR A 131 -20.31 3.42 20.33
N PRO A 132 -20.99 4.40 20.97
CA PRO A 132 -22.17 5.04 20.41
C PRO A 132 -21.88 5.73 19.05
N PRO A 133 -22.86 5.85 18.14
CA PRO A 133 -22.66 6.44 16.81
C PRO A 133 -22.07 7.86 16.80
N ASP A 134 -22.36 8.66 17.83
CA ASP A 134 -21.95 10.07 17.93
C ASP A 134 -20.61 10.26 18.65
N ALA A 135 -20.01 9.19 19.18
CA ALA A 135 -18.75 9.27 19.90
C ALA A 135 -17.56 9.17 18.95
N VAL A 136 -16.57 10.03 19.16
CA VAL A 136 -15.31 10.04 18.41
C VAL A 136 -14.47 8.84 18.86
N ILE A 137 -13.93 8.10 17.89
CA ILE A 137 -13.07 6.95 18.11
C ILE A 137 -11.72 7.28 17.53
N ASP A 138 -10.66 7.08 18.32
CA ASP A 138 -9.31 7.26 17.83
C ASP A 138 -8.99 6.25 16.71
N PRO A 139 -8.23 6.65 15.69
CA PRO A 139 -7.85 5.73 14.62
C PRO A 139 -6.97 4.58 15.14
N PRO A 140 -6.89 3.46 14.40
CA PRO A 140 -6.02 2.35 14.78
C PRO A 140 -4.59 2.81 15.08
N ASN A 141 -3.98 2.31 16.15
CA ASN A 141 -2.62 2.66 16.55
C ASN A 141 -1.81 1.40 16.92
N ALA A 142 -0.73 1.14 16.17
CA ALA A 142 0.17 0.00 16.39
C ALA A 142 1.53 0.41 17.01
N GLY A 143 1.62 1.63 17.53
CA GLY A 143 2.85 2.24 18.05
C GLY A 143 3.71 2.90 16.98
N GLN A 144 4.61 3.79 17.41
CA GLN A 144 5.42 4.63 16.52
C GLN A 144 6.27 3.81 15.53
N ASP A 145 6.82 2.68 15.96
CA ASP A 145 7.65 1.83 15.10
C ASP A 145 6.85 1.25 13.92
N ASN A 146 5.55 1.04 14.08
CA ASN A 146 4.69 0.38 13.09
C ASN A 146 3.78 1.37 12.35
N LYS A 147 3.93 2.67 12.59
CA LYS A 147 3.08 3.73 12.01
C LYS A 147 3.00 3.62 10.48
N VAL A 148 4.14 3.60 9.81
CA VAL A 148 4.24 3.49 8.34
C VAL A 148 3.58 2.21 7.83
N SER A 149 3.84 1.08 8.48
CA SER A 149 3.27 -0.21 8.12
C SER A 149 1.75 -0.23 8.27
N LEU A 150 1.23 0.40 9.34
CA LEU A 150 -0.20 0.51 9.59
C LEU A 150 -0.89 1.39 8.55
N GLU A 151 -0.34 2.57 8.27
CA GLU A 151 -0.87 3.46 7.25
C GLU A 151 -0.94 2.76 5.90
N CYS A 152 0.16 2.14 5.45
CA CYS A 152 0.20 1.43 4.18
C CYS A 152 -0.81 0.27 4.13
N MET A 153 -0.99 -0.46 5.23
CA MET A 153 -1.97 -1.54 5.33
C MET A 153 -3.41 -1.00 5.24
N LEU A 154 -3.72 0.11 5.91
CA LEU A 154 -5.05 0.73 5.86
C LEU A 154 -5.39 1.24 4.45
N ARG A 155 -4.44 1.92 3.78
CA ARG A 155 -4.60 2.31 2.36
C ARG A 155 -4.81 1.10 1.44
N PHE A 156 -4.04 0.03 1.68
CA PHE A 156 -4.21 -1.21 0.92
C PHE A 156 -5.59 -1.85 1.15
N LEU A 157 -6.15 -1.74 2.36
CA LEU A 157 -7.48 -2.25 2.68
C LEU A 157 -8.62 -1.29 2.26
N GLY A 158 -8.31 -0.14 1.64
CA GLY A 158 -9.31 0.85 1.24
C GLY A 158 -9.95 1.55 2.43
N MET A 159 -9.15 1.87 3.45
CA MET A 159 -9.56 2.52 4.69
C MET A 159 -8.79 3.84 4.91
N ASP A 160 -8.45 4.53 3.82
CA ASP A 160 -7.71 5.78 3.80
C ASP A 160 -8.39 6.88 4.64
N ASP A 161 -9.72 6.91 4.67
CA ASP A 161 -10.54 7.81 5.48
C ASP A 161 -10.20 7.75 6.98
N LEU A 162 -9.69 6.62 7.47
CA LEU A 162 -9.27 6.48 8.88
C LEU A 162 -7.95 7.22 9.17
N LEU A 163 -7.20 7.61 8.15
CA LEU A 163 -5.95 8.38 8.26
C LEU A 163 -6.20 9.89 8.23
N GLU A 164 -7.29 10.32 7.59
CA GLU A 164 -7.59 11.73 7.30
C GLU A 164 -8.58 12.34 8.31
N PHE A 165 -8.26 12.31 9.61
CA PHE A 165 -8.89 13.24 10.57
C PHE A 165 -8.07 14.53 10.71
N SER A 166 -7.89 15.23 9.58
CA SER A 166 -7.68 16.68 9.57
C SER A 166 -7.89 17.21 8.14
N SER A 167 -8.83 18.15 8.02
CA SER A 167 -9.19 18.98 6.85
C SER A 167 -9.93 18.33 5.66
N LEU A 168 -11.23 18.68 5.60
CA LEU A 168 -12.07 18.91 4.42
C LEU A 168 -12.02 17.86 3.28
N ARG A 169 -13.09 17.05 3.24
CA ARG A 169 -13.51 16.31 2.04
C ARG A 169 -13.67 17.26 0.85
N GLU A 170 -12.72 17.27 -0.06
CA GLU A 170 -13.01 17.51 -1.47
C GLU A 170 -13.25 16.14 -2.11
N GLU A 171 -14.50 15.84 -2.44
CA GLU A 171 -14.82 14.76 -3.36
C GLU A 171 -14.21 15.09 -4.72
N ARG A 172 -12.99 14.61 -4.98
CA ARG A 172 -12.45 14.55 -6.32
C ARG A 172 -13.00 13.32 -7.01
N CYS A 173 -13.97 13.54 -7.91
CA CYS A 173 -14.25 12.57 -8.96
C CYS A 173 -12.98 12.34 -9.78
N PRO A 174 -12.63 11.08 -10.10
CA PRO A 174 -11.66 10.83 -11.15
C PRO A 174 -12.21 11.38 -12.47
N ASP A 175 -11.34 12.02 -13.24
CA ASP A 175 -11.63 12.42 -14.61
C ASP A 175 -11.85 11.13 -15.41
N VAL A 176 -13.13 10.79 -15.64
CA VAL A 176 -13.50 9.61 -16.43
C VAL A 176 -13.19 9.97 -17.88
N GLY A 177 -12.28 9.20 -18.48
CA GLY A 177 -11.94 9.33 -19.89
C GLY A 177 -13.21 9.45 -20.73
N VAL A 178 -13.21 10.46 -21.62
CA VAL A 178 -14.32 10.80 -22.49
C VAL A 178 -14.62 9.62 -23.41
N ASP A 179 -15.50 8.73 -22.98
CA ASP A 179 -16.25 7.88 -23.88
C ASP A 179 -17.13 8.77 -24.76
N SER A 180 -17.42 8.30 -25.96
CA SER A 180 -18.26 8.97 -26.95
C SER A 180 -19.52 9.56 -26.30
N VAL A 181 -19.67 10.90 -26.38
CA VAL A 181 -20.81 11.64 -25.85
C VAL A 181 -22.10 10.93 -26.25
N LYS A 182 -22.85 10.41 -25.27
CA LYS A 182 -24.02 9.58 -25.56
C LYS A 182 -25.16 10.49 -26.00
N GLU A 183 -25.93 10.05 -27.01
CA GLU A 183 -27.00 10.85 -27.62
C GLU A 183 -28.04 11.39 -26.62
N TRP A 184 -28.26 10.70 -25.49
CA TRP A 184 -29.17 11.14 -24.43
C TRP A 184 -28.61 12.24 -23.53
N GLU A 185 -27.28 12.40 -23.46
CA GLU A 185 -26.59 13.40 -22.64
C GLU A 185 -26.69 14.79 -23.28
N THR A 186 -26.83 14.86 -24.60
CA THR A 186 -26.90 16.10 -25.40
C THR A 186 -28.31 16.51 -25.79
N LEU A 187 -29.34 15.81 -25.30
CA LEU A 187 -30.73 16.19 -25.56
C LEU A 187 -31.01 17.63 -25.11
N SER A 188 -31.51 18.45 -26.03
CA SER A 188 -32.10 19.76 -25.70
C SER A 188 -33.59 19.58 -25.41
N PHE A 189 -34.04 20.24 -24.35
CA PHE A 189 -35.44 20.26 -23.93
C PHE A 189 -36.11 21.61 -24.20
N ASP A 190 -35.45 22.53 -24.91
CA ASP A 190 -35.91 23.91 -25.10
C ASP A 190 -37.26 24.02 -25.85
N GLU A 191 -37.70 22.94 -26.49
CA GLU A 191 -38.96 22.85 -27.24
C GLU A 191 -40.22 22.60 -26.36
N PHE A 192 -40.04 22.30 -25.06
CA PHE A 192 -41.15 22.03 -24.12
C PHE A 192 -41.49 23.22 -23.22
N GLN A 193 -42.60 23.13 -22.49
CA GLN A 193 -42.92 24.06 -21.41
C GLN A 193 -42.04 23.80 -20.18
N GLU A 194 -41.85 24.83 -19.34
CA GLU A 194 -40.90 24.83 -18.21
C GLU A 194 -41.06 23.64 -17.25
N ASP A 195 -42.29 23.20 -16.99
CA ASP A 195 -42.62 22.08 -16.12
C ASP A 195 -42.14 20.73 -16.69
N VAL A 196 -42.36 20.50 -17.99
CA VAL A 196 -41.89 19.31 -18.70
C VAL A 196 -40.37 19.33 -18.85
N GLN A 197 -39.78 20.49 -19.13
CA GLN A 197 -38.33 20.68 -19.18
C GLN A 197 -37.68 20.28 -17.85
N LEU A 198 -38.21 20.80 -16.73
CA LEU A 198 -37.71 20.51 -15.39
C LEU A 198 -37.74 19.01 -15.09
N LEU A 199 -38.82 18.33 -15.45
CA LEU A 199 -38.98 16.89 -15.23
C LEU A 199 -37.95 16.08 -16.02
N LEU A 200 -37.78 16.37 -17.32
CA LEU A 200 -36.81 15.68 -18.19
C LEU A 200 -35.36 15.96 -17.77
N HIS A 201 -35.05 17.18 -17.36
CA HIS A 201 -33.72 17.52 -16.80
C HIS A 201 -33.43 16.76 -15.51
N THR A 202 -34.41 16.68 -14.61
CA THR A 202 -34.27 15.96 -13.34
C THR A 202 -34.04 14.47 -13.59
N GLU A 203 -34.81 13.86 -14.50
CA GLU A 203 -34.63 12.45 -14.88
C GLU A 203 -33.26 12.20 -15.51
N ARG A 204 -32.81 13.08 -16.42
CA ARG A 204 -31.46 12.99 -17.01
C ARG A 204 -30.37 13.07 -15.96
N GLN A 205 -30.46 14.02 -15.02
CA GLN A 205 -29.48 14.18 -13.96
C GLN A 205 -29.41 12.94 -13.04
N ALA A 206 -30.56 12.40 -12.65
CA ALA A 206 -30.62 11.17 -11.85
C ALA A 206 -30.01 9.97 -12.60
N LEU A 207 -30.24 9.88 -13.92
CA LEU A 207 -29.67 8.84 -14.76
C LEU A 207 -28.15 8.97 -14.91
N THR A 208 -27.63 10.19 -15.07
CA THR A 208 -26.18 10.47 -15.10
C THR A 208 -25.52 10.04 -13.79
N GLU A 209 -26.12 10.38 -12.64
CA GLU A 209 -25.61 9.97 -11.34
C GLU A 209 -25.60 8.44 -11.20
N ALA A 210 -26.69 7.77 -11.59
CA ALA A 210 -26.78 6.32 -11.53
C ALA A 210 -25.74 5.61 -12.44
N TRP A 211 -25.46 6.15 -13.63
CA TRP A 211 -24.37 5.66 -14.50
C TRP A 211 -23.00 5.84 -13.87
N ASN A 212 -22.72 7.01 -13.27
CA ASN A 212 -21.48 7.28 -12.57
C ASN A 212 -21.26 6.30 -11.41
N GLN A 213 -22.32 6.05 -10.61
CA GLN A 213 -22.28 5.06 -9.54
C GLN A 213 -22.05 3.65 -10.06
N LEU A 214 -22.74 3.23 -11.12
CA LEU A 214 -22.55 1.92 -11.73
C LEU A 214 -21.11 1.74 -12.25
N SER A 215 -20.58 2.74 -12.95
CA SER A 215 -19.20 2.74 -13.46
C SER A 215 -18.19 2.65 -12.31
N LYS A 216 -18.38 3.45 -11.26
CA LYS A 216 -17.57 3.40 -10.03
C LYS A 216 -17.57 2.01 -9.41
N LEU A 217 -18.74 1.39 -9.23
CA LEU A 217 -18.85 0.07 -8.60
C LEU A 217 -18.26 -1.05 -9.46
N LYS A 218 -18.40 -0.98 -10.80
CA LYS A 218 -17.74 -1.93 -11.72
C LYS A 218 -16.21 -1.83 -11.60
N ASN A 219 -15.67 -0.61 -11.65
CA ASN A 219 -14.24 -0.37 -11.47
C ASN A 219 -13.74 -0.84 -10.09
N LEU A 220 -14.52 -0.64 -9.03
CA LEU A 220 -14.17 -1.13 -7.69
C LEU A 220 -14.11 -2.66 -7.63
N LEU A 221 -15.06 -3.37 -8.26
CA LEU A 221 -15.04 -4.84 -8.31
C LEU A 221 -13.84 -5.37 -9.12
N ASP A 222 -13.49 -4.71 -10.23
CA ASP A 222 -12.31 -5.09 -11.02
C ASP A 222 -11.01 -4.83 -10.27
N GLN A 223 -10.91 -3.70 -9.56
CA GLN A 223 -9.81 -3.43 -8.65
C GLN A 223 -9.75 -4.44 -7.50
N GLU A 224 -10.89 -4.82 -6.92
CA GLU A 224 -10.99 -5.85 -5.87
C GLU A 224 -10.37 -7.16 -6.37
N LYS A 225 -10.78 -7.66 -7.54
CA LYS A 225 -10.25 -8.88 -8.17
C LYS A 225 -8.73 -8.83 -8.33
N GLN A 226 -8.19 -7.69 -8.76
CA GLN A 226 -6.76 -7.52 -8.99
C GLN A 226 -5.97 -7.43 -7.68
N VAL A 227 -6.41 -6.57 -6.75
CA VAL A 227 -5.71 -6.25 -5.51
C VAL A 227 -5.77 -7.42 -4.53
N LEU A 228 -6.94 -8.05 -4.37
CA LEU A 228 -7.11 -9.17 -3.44
C LEU A 228 -6.39 -10.43 -3.91
N GLN A 229 -5.89 -10.48 -5.15
CA GLN A 229 -4.94 -11.51 -5.61
C GLN A 229 -3.71 -11.62 -4.68
N TYR A 230 -3.40 -10.60 -3.88
CA TYR A 230 -2.38 -10.68 -2.84
C TYR A 230 -2.78 -11.57 -1.65
N PHE A 231 -4.05 -11.73 -1.31
CA PHE A 231 -4.50 -12.58 -0.19
C PHE A 231 -5.07 -13.93 -0.62
N ILE A 232 -5.49 -14.04 -1.88
CA ILE A 232 -6.07 -15.27 -2.44
C ILE A 232 -5.04 -16.06 -3.27
N GLY A 233 -5.18 -17.37 -3.32
CA GLY A 233 -4.33 -18.25 -4.13
C GLY A 233 -4.75 -19.72 -4.06
N ASP A 234 -4.23 -20.52 -4.99
CA ASP A 234 -4.74 -21.88 -5.21
C ASP A 234 -3.95 -22.97 -4.45
N GLU A 235 -2.79 -22.63 -3.86
CA GLU A 235 -1.97 -23.58 -3.10
C GLU A 235 -1.37 -22.97 -1.82
N ASN A 236 -1.51 -23.67 -0.68
CA ASN A 236 -0.83 -23.36 0.60
C ASN A 236 0.71 -23.48 0.53
N ARG A 237 1.27 -23.78 -0.65
CA ARG A 237 2.70 -23.99 -0.85
C ARG A 237 3.51 -22.71 -0.83
N ASP A 238 2.90 -21.53 -0.77
CA ASP A 238 3.61 -20.24 -0.72
C ASP A 238 3.87 -19.74 0.71
N ILE A 239 3.34 -20.37 1.76
CA ILE A 239 3.50 -19.88 3.15
C ILE A 239 4.80 -20.43 3.76
N VAL A 240 5.63 -19.54 4.32
CA VAL A 240 6.89 -19.86 4.99
C VAL A 240 6.80 -19.52 6.47
N TRP A 241 7.19 -20.45 7.33
CA TRP A 241 7.35 -20.25 8.77
C TRP A 241 8.81 -19.98 9.10
N LEU A 242 9.06 -18.91 9.85
CA LEU A 242 10.38 -18.49 10.30
C LEU A 242 10.41 -18.44 11.82
N ASP A 243 11.48 -18.96 12.41
CA ASP A 243 11.79 -18.77 13.83
C ASP A 243 12.96 -17.80 13.89
N VAL A 244 12.68 -16.56 14.23
CA VAL A 244 13.70 -15.52 14.29
C VAL A 244 14.11 -15.32 15.74
N SER A 245 15.13 -16.07 16.17
CA SER A 245 15.62 -16.07 17.55
C SER A 245 14.51 -16.22 18.61
N GLY A 246 13.58 -17.14 18.40
CA GLY A 246 12.45 -17.43 19.30
C GLY A 246 11.14 -16.73 18.96
N VAL A 247 11.13 -15.84 17.95
CA VAL A 247 9.91 -15.16 17.48
C VAL A 247 9.41 -15.80 16.19
N LEU A 248 8.24 -16.43 16.25
CA LEU A 248 7.60 -17.04 15.09
C LEU A 248 7.01 -15.96 14.17
N MET A 249 7.36 -16.05 12.88
CA MET A 249 6.82 -15.22 11.82
C MET A 249 6.32 -16.10 10.67
N THR A 250 5.24 -15.69 10.02
CA THR A 250 4.79 -16.31 8.77
C THR A 250 4.73 -15.28 7.66
N VAL A 251 5.19 -15.67 6.47
CA VAL A 251 5.35 -14.76 5.33
C VAL A 251 5.21 -15.55 4.04
N LYS A 252 4.75 -14.92 2.96
CA LYS A 252 4.78 -15.58 1.64
C LYS A 252 6.21 -15.74 1.14
N ARG A 253 6.49 -16.83 0.44
CA ARG A 253 7.76 -17.00 -0.26
C ARG A 253 7.91 -15.94 -1.35
N SER A 254 6.81 -15.61 -2.05
CA SER A 254 6.79 -14.51 -3.01
C SER A 254 7.22 -13.17 -2.40
N THR A 255 6.80 -12.86 -1.16
CA THR A 255 7.23 -11.67 -0.40
C THR A 255 8.74 -11.72 -0.07
N LEU A 256 9.27 -12.86 0.38
CA LEU A 256 10.72 -13.03 0.62
C LEU A 256 11.56 -12.98 -0.66
N GLY A 257 10.96 -13.35 -1.80
CA GLY A 257 11.60 -13.46 -3.10
C GLY A 257 11.53 -12.20 -3.98
N MET A 258 10.97 -11.09 -3.48
CA MET A 258 10.74 -9.87 -4.28
C MET A 258 12.02 -9.31 -4.90
N CYS A 259 13.12 -9.29 -4.14
CA CYS A 259 14.44 -8.92 -4.64
C CYS A 259 15.22 -10.18 -5.00
N LYS A 260 15.17 -10.60 -6.28
CA LYS A 260 15.70 -11.90 -6.75
C LYS A 260 17.18 -12.14 -6.41
N ASP A 261 17.97 -11.07 -6.32
CA ASP A 261 19.41 -11.15 -6.06
C ASP A 261 19.78 -11.12 -4.56
N SER A 262 18.80 -10.85 -3.69
CA SER A 262 18.97 -10.85 -2.23
C SER A 262 19.34 -12.25 -1.70
N VAL A 263 20.03 -12.28 -0.55
CA VAL A 263 20.35 -13.52 0.15
C VAL A 263 19.06 -14.25 0.57
N LEU A 264 18.02 -13.49 0.96
CA LEU A 264 16.70 -14.06 1.27
C LEU A 264 16.09 -14.78 0.07
N ALA A 265 16.04 -14.12 -1.10
CA ALA A 265 15.47 -14.75 -2.28
C ALA A 265 16.25 -16.01 -2.67
N LYS A 266 17.59 -16.00 -2.59
CA LYS A 266 18.42 -17.18 -2.85
C LYS A 266 18.13 -18.31 -1.86
N GLN A 267 18.01 -18.00 -0.56
CA GLN A 267 17.73 -18.97 0.50
C GLN A 267 16.39 -19.68 0.31
N PHE A 268 15.36 -18.97 -0.16
CA PHE A 268 14.00 -19.51 -0.27
C PHE A 268 13.59 -19.93 -1.69
N ASN A 269 14.40 -19.65 -2.72
CA ASN A 269 14.21 -20.14 -4.10
C ASN A 269 15.07 -21.37 -4.46
N ASP A 270 15.97 -21.81 -3.58
CA ASP A 270 16.91 -22.91 -3.81
C ASP A 270 16.21 -24.28 -4.02
N PRO A 271 16.57 -25.07 -5.07
CA PRO A 271 16.19 -26.48 -5.20
C PRO A 271 16.45 -27.34 -3.95
N LEU A 272 17.47 -27.02 -3.14
CA LEU A 272 17.78 -27.67 -1.87
C LEU A 272 16.76 -27.36 -0.76
N TRP A 273 16.14 -26.18 -0.77
CA TRP A 273 15.00 -25.89 0.09
C TRP A 273 13.79 -26.73 -0.31
N LYS A 274 13.56 -26.91 -1.62
CA LYS A 274 12.56 -27.88 -2.13
C LYS A 274 12.91 -29.32 -1.72
N ARG A 275 14.19 -29.68 -1.66
CA ARG A 275 14.70 -31.01 -1.24
C ARG A 275 14.58 -31.24 0.27
N LYS A 276 14.75 -30.21 1.11
CA LYS A 276 14.47 -30.27 2.56
C LYS A 276 13.00 -30.55 2.87
N ARG A 277 12.06 -30.26 1.94
CA ARG A 277 10.66 -30.73 2.04
C ARG A 277 10.53 -32.25 1.90
N SER A 278 11.51 -32.92 1.29
CA SER A 278 11.45 -34.35 0.95
C SER A 278 12.23 -35.25 1.92
N THR A 279 12.99 -34.71 2.88
CA THR A 279 13.91 -35.50 3.72
C THR A 279 13.43 -35.74 5.16
N ASN A 280 12.22 -35.32 5.53
CA ASN A 280 11.61 -35.80 6.77
C ASN A 280 10.94 -37.17 6.49
N THR A 281 11.56 -38.21 7.03
CA THR A 281 11.24 -39.64 6.98
C THR A 281 9.80 -40.02 7.34
N CYS A 282 8.85 -39.74 6.45
CA CYS A 282 7.60 -40.49 6.25
C CYS A 282 7.10 -40.11 4.84
N SER A 283 6.69 -41.08 4.01
CA SER A 283 6.02 -40.78 2.74
C SER A 283 4.89 -39.80 3.00
N LEU A 284 4.79 -38.72 2.20
CA LEU A 284 3.69 -37.77 2.30
C LEU A 284 2.38 -38.55 2.19
N VAL A 285 1.38 -38.19 3.01
CA VAL A 285 0.08 -38.88 2.97
C VAL A 285 -0.51 -38.85 1.57
N GLU A 286 -0.29 -37.79 0.79
CA GLU A 286 -0.70 -37.69 -0.61
C GLU A 286 -0.16 -38.83 -1.50
N ASP A 287 1.03 -39.35 -1.19
CA ASP A 287 1.71 -40.39 -1.97
C ASP A 287 1.37 -41.81 -1.51
N TRP A 288 0.57 -41.97 -0.44
CA TRP A 288 0.29 -43.29 0.12
C TRP A 288 -0.40 -44.23 -0.87
N THR A 289 0.09 -45.46 -0.91
CA THR A 289 -0.55 -46.58 -1.61
C THR A 289 -1.80 -47.04 -0.87
N PRO A 290 -2.73 -47.77 -1.52
CA PRO A 290 -3.87 -48.37 -0.85
C PRO A 290 -3.48 -49.28 0.33
N GLU A 291 -2.33 -49.94 0.25
CA GLU A 291 -1.76 -50.75 1.33
C GLU A 291 -1.34 -49.91 2.55
N GLU A 292 -0.74 -48.74 2.31
CA GLU A 292 -0.33 -47.82 3.37
C GLU A 292 -1.55 -47.18 4.04
N VAL A 293 -2.60 -46.84 3.27
CA VAL A 293 -3.89 -46.37 3.80
C VAL A 293 -4.57 -47.45 4.65
N GLU A 294 -4.56 -48.71 4.21
CA GLU A 294 -5.08 -49.83 5.00
C GLU A 294 -4.31 -50.01 6.31
N SER A 295 -2.97 -49.98 6.24
CA SER A 295 -2.10 -50.10 7.41
C SER A 295 -2.38 -48.99 8.43
N TRP A 296 -2.50 -47.75 7.96
CA TRP A 296 -2.87 -46.61 8.81
C TRP A 296 -4.25 -46.80 9.45
N ALA A 297 -5.27 -47.15 8.67
CA ALA A 297 -6.64 -47.28 9.18
C ALA A 297 -6.75 -48.33 10.30
N LYS A 298 -5.91 -49.39 10.26
CA LYS A 298 -5.83 -50.41 11.32
C LYS A 298 -5.24 -49.89 12.64
N THR A 299 -4.47 -48.80 12.60
CA THR A 299 -3.85 -48.18 13.79
C THR A 299 -4.77 -47.19 14.51
N VAL A 300 -5.83 -46.72 13.86
CA VAL A 300 -6.75 -45.72 14.42
C VAL A 300 -7.72 -46.36 15.41
N LYS A 301 -7.68 -45.90 16.67
CA LYS A 301 -8.57 -46.38 17.73
C LYS A 301 -10.04 -46.05 17.41
N GLY A 302 -10.89 -47.07 17.35
CA GLY A 302 -12.32 -46.92 17.08
C GLY A 302 -12.73 -47.12 15.62
N ILE A 303 -11.79 -47.41 14.72
CA ILE A 303 -12.08 -47.85 13.35
C ILE A 303 -12.05 -49.40 13.30
N PRO A 304 -13.18 -50.07 12.95
CA PRO A 304 -13.20 -51.53 12.77
C PRO A 304 -12.29 -51.98 11.62
N HIS A 305 -11.73 -53.19 11.71
CA HIS A 305 -10.84 -53.73 10.69
C HIS A 305 -11.51 -53.83 9.31
N GLU A 306 -12.82 -54.07 9.27
CA GLU A 306 -13.61 -54.13 8.05
C GLU A 306 -13.52 -52.81 7.25
N VAL A 307 -13.42 -51.67 7.92
CA VAL A 307 -13.31 -50.35 7.28
C VAL A 307 -11.96 -50.18 6.58
N SER A 308 -10.87 -50.70 7.15
CA SER A 308 -9.55 -50.69 6.50
C SER A 308 -9.54 -51.52 5.21
N THR A 309 -10.25 -52.66 5.20
CA THR A 309 -10.41 -53.52 4.03
C THR A 309 -11.30 -52.88 2.97
N ILE A 310 -12.36 -52.19 3.37
CA ILE A 310 -13.21 -51.41 2.45
C ILE A 310 -12.39 -50.34 1.73
N LEU A 311 -11.59 -49.56 2.46
CA LEU A 311 -10.71 -48.52 1.88
C LEU A 311 -9.69 -49.09 0.87
N ARG A 312 -9.13 -50.27 1.17
CA ARG A 312 -8.22 -50.96 0.24
C ARG A 312 -8.96 -51.44 -1.02
N ASN A 313 -10.11 -52.08 -0.85
CA ASN A 313 -10.89 -52.64 -1.96
C ASN A 313 -11.46 -51.56 -2.88
N SER A 314 -11.71 -50.35 -2.37
CA SER A 314 -12.07 -49.18 -3.16
C SER A 314 -10.87 -48.50 -3.84
N ASN A 315 -9.67 -49.07 -3.74
CA ASN A 315 -8.42 -48.51 -4.28
C ASN A 315 -8.16 -47.07 -3.80
N THR A 316 -8.51 -46.78 -2.54
CA THR A 316 -8.35 -45.46 -1.95
C THR A 316 -6.87 -45.20 -1.69
N ARG A 317 -6.28 -44.30 -2.48
CA ARG A 317 -4.93 -43.78 -2.27
C ARG A 317 -4.96 -42.64 -1.26
N GLY A 318 -3.80 -42.28 -0.73
CA GLY A 318 -3.72 -41.21 0.26
C GLY A 318 -4.26 -39.86 -0.22
N ILE A 319 -3.98 -39.44 -1.46
CA ILE A 319 -4.59 -38.23 -2.04
C ILE A 319 -6.12 -38.32 -2.13
N HIS A 320 -6.68 -39.51 -2.40
CA HIS A 320 -8.13 -39.72 -2.42
C HIS A 320 -8.68 -39.63 -0.99
N LEU A 321 -8.04 -40.31 -0.04
CA LEU A 321 -8.44 -40.31 1.37
C LEU A 321 -8.58 -38.88 1.94
N LEU A 322 -7.64 -38.00 1.63
CA LEU A 322 -7.63 -36.60 2.09
C LEU A 322 -8.74 -35.73 1.48
N ALA A 323 -9.17 -36.06 0.26
CA ALA A 323 -10.17 -35.33 -0.52
C ALA A 323 -11.60 -35.83 -0.31
N MET A 324 -11.78 -37.02 0.29
CA MET A 324 -13.10 -37.62 0.49
C MET A 324 -13.94 -36.88 1.53
N SER A 325 -15.16 -36.53 1.14
CA SER A 325 -16.21 -36.04 2.01
C SER A 325 -16.91 -37.17 2.76
N ARG A 326 -17.73 -36.82 3.77
CA ARG A 326 -18.63 -37.77 4.43
C ARG A 326 -19.57 -38.49 3.48
N LYS A 327 -19.92 -37.87 2.35
CA LYS A 327 -20.77 -38.48 1.32
C LYS A 327 -19.99 -39.55 0.56
N ASP A 328 -18.75 -39.26 0.17
CA ASP A 328 -17.88 -40.18 -0.55
C ASP A 328 -17.57 -41.43 0.28
N PHE A 329 -17.34 -41.26 1.58
CA PHE A 329 -17.15 -42.40 2.49
C PHE A 329 -18.40 -43.29 2.61
N LYS A 330 -19.62 -42.73 2.52
CA LYS A 330 -20.86 -43.53 2.49
C LYS A 330 -21.01 -44.30 1.20
N GLU A 331 -20.63 -43.69 0.07
CA GLU A 331 -20.75 -44.30 -1.26
C GLU A 331 -19.83 -45.52 -1.42
N ILE A 332 -18.67 -45.54 -0.74
CA ILE A 332 -17.80 -46.72 -0.69
C ILE A 332 -18.21 -47.74 0.39
N GLY A 333 -19.34 -47.54 1.08
CA GLY A 333 -19.93 -48.51 2.01
C GLY A 333 -19.48 -48.39 3.47
N ILE A 334 -18.89 -47.26 3.89
CA ILE A 334 -18.49 -47.08 5.29
C ILE A 334 -19.72 -46.77 6.17
N PRO A 335 -19.94 -47.49 7.29
CA PRO A 335 -21.09 -47.28 8.16
C PRO A 335 -21.13 -45.88 8.77
N THR A 336 -22.34 -45.29 8.84
CA THR A 336 -22.55 -43.92 9.34
C THR A 336 -22.01 -43.70 10.76
N VAL A 337 -22.01 -44.74 11.59
CA VAL A 337 -21.51 -44.71 12.98
C VAL A 337 -19.99 -44.50 13.05
N VAL A 338 -19.25 -44.98 12.04
CA VAL A 338 -17.77 -44.88 11.99
C VAL A 338 -17.32 -43.63 11.25
N LEU A 339 -18.17 -43.03 10.41
CA LEU A 339 -17.84 -41.85 9.62
C LEU A 339 -17.28 -40.70 10.46
N ALA A 340 -17.86 -40.42 11.62
CA ALA A 340 -17.37 -39.32 12.46
C ALA A 340 -15.95 -39.58 12.97
N VAL A 341 -15.64 -40.81 13.37
CA VAL A 341 -14.31 -41.22 13.86
C VAL A 341 -13.30 -41.24 12.70
N LEU A 342 -13.68 -41.80 11.55
CA LEU A 342 -12.84 -41.82 10.36
C LEU A 342 -12.57 -40.41 9.82
N THR A 343 -13.59 -39.56 9.72
CA THR A 343 -13.40 -38.16 9.28
C THR A 343 -12.44 -37.44 10.21
N ASN A 344 -12.62 -37.55 11.54
CA ASN A 344 -11.69 -36.92 12.50
C ASN A 344 -10.26 -37.46 12.37
N ALA A 345 -10.08 -38.78 12.18
CA ALA A 345 -8.76 -39.37 11.99
C ALA A 345 -8.10 -38.98 10.66
N VAL A 346 -8.89 -38.80 9.59
CA VAL A 346 -8.40 -38.26 8.30
C VAL A 346 -8.04 -36.78 8.43
N GLU A 347 -8.76 -36.01 9.24
CA GLU A 347 -8.37 -34.63 9.58
C GLU A 347 -7.03 -34.58 10.33
N GLU A 348 -6.73 -35.56 11.19
CA GLU A 348 -5.43 -35.69 11.85
C GLU A 348 -4.31 -36.13 10.88
N LEU A 349 -4.66 -36.79 9.77
CA LEU A 349 -3.74 -37.16 8.69
C LEU A 349 -3.43 -36.05 7.71
N ARG A 350 -4.37 -35.11 7.50
CA ARG A 350 -4.08 -33.93 6.69
C ARG A 350 -2.80 -33.35 7.23
N PRO A 351 -1.76 -33.24 6.39
CA PRO A 351 -0.44 -32.96 6.90
C PRO A 351 -0.56 -31.73 7.78
N SER A 352 -0.21 -31.88 9.05
CA SER A 352 0.48 -30.79 9.71
C SER A 352 1.69 -30.56 8.82
N ASN A 353 1.54 -29.68 7.83
CA ASN A 353 2.51 -29.31 6.79
C ASN A 353 3.65 -28.49 7.43
N LYS A 354 3.95 -28.81 8.70
CA LYS A 354 4.93 -28.23 9.57
C LYS A 354 6.27 -28.76 9.10
N LEU A 355 6.74 -28.22 7.96
CA LEU A 355 8.15 -27.83 8.00
C LEU A 355 8.30 -27.03 9.29
N GLY A 356 9.16 -27.53 10.18
CA GLY A 356 9.57 -26.75 11.34
C GLY A 356 10.00 -25.36 10.85
N PRO A 357 9.74 -24.32 11.64
CA PRO A 357 10.08 -22.97 11.24
C PRO A 357 11.57 -22.90 10.87
N THR A 358 11.88 -22.19 9.79
CA THR A 358 13.27 -21.99 9.39
C THR A 358 13.91 -21.04 10.39
N LEU A 359 14.93 -21.52 11.11
CA LEU A 359 15.66 -20.72 12.08
C LEU A 359 16.43 -19.60 11.38
N ILE A 360 16.28 -18.38 11.89
CA ILE A 360 17.00 -17.17 11.48
C ILE A 360 17.68 -16.60 12.73
N GLU A 361 19.01 -16.72 12.79
CA GLU A 361 19.83 -16.30 13.93
C GLU A 361 20.18 -14.80 13.88
N HIS A 362 19.15 -13.96 13.78
CA HIS A 362 19.28 -12.50 13.83
C HIS A 362 18.26 -11.90 14.80
N SER A 363 18.42 -10.59 15.07
CA SER A 363 17.46 -9.84 15.87
C SER A 363 16.06 -9.92 15.27
N SER A 364 15.11 -10.50 16.01
CA SER A 364 13.70 -10.58 15.64
C SER A 364 13.10 -9.22 15.28
N TYR A 365 13.45 -8.16 16.01
CA TYR A 365 13.01 -6.80 15.71
C TYR A 365 13.49 -6.31 14.33
N CYS A 366 14.81 -6.30 14.09
CA CYS A 366 15.38 -5.84 12.82
C CYS A 366 14.89 -6.67 11.63
N PHE A 367 14.87 -8.00 11.77
CA PHE A 367 14.40 -8.88 10.70
C PHE A 367 12.89 -8.69 10.45
N GLY A 368 12.10 -8.49 11.51
CA GLY A 368 10.68 -8.14 11.40
C GLY A 368 10.47 -6.87 10.57
N LYS A 369 11.28 -5.83 10.78
CA LYS A 369 11.24 -4.58 9.98
C LYS A 369 11.56 -4.82 8.50
N ILE A 370 12.49 -5.73 8.19
CA ILE A 370 12.75 -6.15 6.80
C ILE A 370 11.51 -6.81 6.20
N VAL A 371 10.92 -7.77 6.91
CA VAL A 371 9.73 -8.50 6.43
C VAL A 371 8.55 -7.55 6.24
N ASP A 372 8.32 -6.63 7.17
CA ASP A 372 7.25 -5.63 7.06
C ASP A 372 7.45 -4.72 5.84
N GLN A 373 8.69 -4.32 5.54
CA GLN A 373 8.97 -3.53 4.36
C GLN A 373 8.72 -4.31 3.06
N LEU A 374 9.05 -5.60 3.04
CA LEU A 374 8.73 -6.48 1.91
C LEU A 374 7.21 -6.62 1.74
N ARG A 375 6.45 -6.76 2.83
CA ARG A 375 4.98 -6.80 2.80
C ARG A 375 4.37 -5.52 2.22
N ILE A 376 4.83 -4.35 2.66
CA ILE A 376 4.36 -3.05 2.14
C ILE A 376 4.59 -2.98 0.63
N ARG A 377 5.77 -3.36 0.15
CA ARG A 377 6.06 -3.38 -1.29
C ARG A 377 5.19 -4.36 -2.05
N ALA A 378 4.96 -5.54 -1.48
CA ALA A 378 4.11 -6.55 -2.11
C ALA A 378 2.66 -6.06 -2.27
N MET A 379 2.17 -5.28 -1.30
CA MET A 379 0.87 -4.62 -1.33
C MET A 379 0.80 -3.49 -2.37
N GLN A 380 1.87 -2.71 -2.55
CA GLN A 380 1.80 -1.50 -3.37
C GLN A 380 1.87 -1.73 -4.89
N ARG A 381 2.40 -2.87 -5.38
CA ARG A 381 2.46 -3.38 -6.78
C ARG A 381 2.91 -2.43 -7.93
N SER A 382 2.70 -1.12 -7.87
CA SER A 382 3.21 -0.12 -8.82
C SER A 382 4.63 0.28 -8.44
N THR A 383 5.55 0.12 -9.39
CA THR A 383 6.98 0.47 -9.27
C THR A 383 7.26 1.96 -9.09
N ASP A 384 6.25 2.83 -9.22
CA ASP A 384 6.44 4.30 -9.30
C ASP A 384 6.23 5.06 -7.98
N SER A 385 5.70 4.40 -6.94
CA SER A 385 5.51 5.04 -5.62
C SER A 385 6.73 4.77 -4.74
N LEU A 386 7.42 5.83 -4.29
CA LEU A 386 8.51 5.69 -3.33
C LEU A 386 7.94 5.12 -2.04
N VAL A 387 8.37 3.91 -1.66
CA VAL A 387 7.92 3.28 -0.42
C VAL A 387 8.72 3.88 0.74
N PRO A 388 8.05 4.46 1.74
CA PRO A 388 8.69 4.95 2.95
C PRO A 388 9.61 3.91 3.58
N GLY A 389 10.76 4.33 4.08
CA GLY A 389 11.66 3.51 4.87
C GLY A 389 11.01 3.06 6.19
N PRO A 390 11.47 1.94 6.76
CA PRO A 390 10.92 1.45 8.02
C PRO A 390 11.26 2.38 9.18
N CYS A 391 10.30 2.63 10.08
CA CYS A 391 10.56 3.32 11.34
C CYS A 391 11.36 2.39 12.28
N VAL A 392 12.63 2.73 12.50
CA VAL A 392 13.56 1.94 13.33
C VAL A 392 13.98 2.74 14.56
N ARG A 393 13.87 2.12 15.73
CA ARG A 393 14.34 2.68 17.02
C ARG A 393 15.80 3.09 16.92
N GLU A 394 16.13 4.26 17.45
CA GLU A 394 17.49 4.83 17.39
C GLU A 394 18.58 3.84 17.82
N ARG A 395 18.38 3.17 18.98
CA ARG A 395 19.32 2.15 19.51
C ARG A 395 19.51 0.93 18.59
N GLU A 396 18.56 0.65 17.71
CA GLU A 396 18.58 -0.48 16.79
C GLU A 396 19.09 -0.11 15.38
N ARG A 397 19.20 1.17 15.02
CA ARG A 397 19.55 1.62 13.65
C ARG A 397 20.84 0.98 13.12
N LYS A 398 21.92 1.02 13.91
CA LYS A 398 23.21 0.39 13.54
C LYS A 398 23.11 -1.12 13.39
N ARG A 399 22.25 -1.78 14.19
CA ARG A 399 22.04 -3.23 14.07
C ARG A 399 21.20 -3.53 12.83
N PHE A 400 20.11 -2.80 12.64
CA PHE A 400 19.22 -2.90 11.50
C PHE A 400 19.98 -2.76 10.19
N ARG A 401 20.81 -1.72 10.05
CA ARG A 401 21.63 -1.51 8.85
C ARG A 401 22.51 -2.72 8.53
N ARG A 402 23.21 -3.27 9.53
CA ARG A 402 24.03 -4.49 9.34
C ARG A 402 23.23 -5.71 8.90
N VAL A 403 22.01 -5.89 9.44
CA VAL A 403 21.12 -6.99 9.03
C VAL A 403 20.62 -6.77 7.60
N VAL A 404 20.29 -5.54 7.23
CA VAL A 404 19.91 -5.19 5.85
C VAL A 404 21.06 -5.44 4.88
N ASP A 405 22.26 -4.92 5.15
CA ASP A 405 23.42 -5.09 4.27
C ASP A 405 23.80 -6.57 4.11
N TYR A 406 23.56 -7.41 5.12
CA TYR A 406 23.75 -8.86 5.02
C TYR A 406 22.75 -9.50 4.05
N TYR A 407 21.46 -9.21 4.19
CA TYR A 407 20.42 -9.85 3.37
C TYR A 407 20.27 -9.22 1.97
N PHE A 408 20.61 -7.94 1.83
CA PHE A 408 20.46 -7.11 0.63
C PHE A 408 21.77 -6.34 0.38
N PRO A 409 22.84 -7.03 -0.04
CA PRO A 409 24.15 -6.41 -0.21
C PRO A 409 24.19 -5.42 -1.38
N GLY A 410 24.97 -4.34 -1.26
CA GLY A 410 25.11 -3.33 -2.33
C GLY A 410 23.86 -2.47 -2.51
N ASP A 411 23.53 -2.15 -3.76
CA ASP A 411 22.45 -1.21 -4.10
C ASP A 411 21.06 -1.72 -3.70
N TYR A 412 20.92 -3.03 -3.47
CA TYR A 412 19.67 -3.64 -2.99
C TYR A 412 19.30 -3.21 -1.57
N ALA A 413 20.22 -2.66 -0.76
CA ALA A 413 19.91 -2.12 0.56
C ALA A 413 18.90 -0.97 0.48
N SER A 414 18.98 -0.14 -0.57
CA SER A 414 18.03 0.95 -0.83
C SER A 414 16.59 0.46 -1.03
N PHE A 415 16.44 -0.79 -1.48
CA PHE A 415 15.16 -1.47 -1.46
C PHE A 415 14.67 -1.47 -0.01
N ILE A 416 15.29 -2.12 0.96
CA ILE A 416 14.71 -2.16 2.31
C ILE A 416 14.69 -0.82 3.05
N LEU A 417 15.72 0.02 2.88
CA LEU A 417 15.85 1.25 3.67
C LEU A 417 14.88 2.35 3.26
N GLY A 418 14.22 2.21 2.10
CA GLY A 418 13.43 3.28 1.51
C GLY A 418 14.31 4.27 0.77
N GLY A 419 13.71 5.02 -0.15
CA GLY A 419 14.36 6.18 -0.76
C GLY A 419 14.31 7.38 0.19
N MET A 420 14.91 8.50 -0.20
CA MET A 420 14.81 9.77 0.53
C MET A 420 13.35 10.20 0.66
N GLU A 421 12.79 10.09 1.86
CA GLU A 421 11.43 10.56 2.17
C GLU A 421 11.42 12.05 2.47
N SER A 422 11.14 12.84 1.44
CA SER A 422 11.08 14.30 1.53
C SER A 422 9.66 14.78 1.24
N ILE A 423 9.15 15.71 2.06
CA ILE A 423 7.89 16.43 1.73
C ILE A 423 8.15 17.58 0.76
N ILE A 424 9.41 17.91 0.52
CA ILE A 424 9.85 18.95 -0.42
C ILE A 424 10.12 18.34 -1.81
N LEU A 425 10.78 17.18 -1.86
CA LEU A 425 11.26 16.55 -3.09
C LEU A 425 10.35 15.43 -3.55
N ALA A 426 9.95 15.50 -4.82
CA ALA A 426 9.37 14.36 -5.52
C ALA A 426 10.45 13.28 -5.77
N PRO A 427 10.06 12.02 -5.98
CA PRO A 427 10.98 10.92 -6.31
C PRO A 427 11.95 11.22 -7.46
N SER A 428 11.48 11.90 -8.51
CA SER A 428 12.32 12.31 -9.65
C SER A 428 13.40 13.31 -9.26
N HIS A 429 13.14 14.19 -8.28
CA HIS A 429 14.14 15.14 -7.76
C HIS A 429 15.23 14.42 -6.94
N VAL A 430 14.85 13.40 -6.17
CA VAL A 430 15.78 12.56 -5.40
C VAL A 430 16.76 11.85 -6.34
N GLN A 431 16.30 11.38 -7.50
CA GLN A 431 17.16 10.74 -8.49
C GLN A 431 18.31 11.66 -8.96
N TYR A 432 18.05 12.96 -9.18
CA TYR A 432 19.10 13.91 -9.53
C TYR A 432 20.14 14.07 -8.42
N LEU A 433 19.70 14.13 -7.16
CA LEU A 433 20.61 14.19 -6.00
C LEU A 433 21.48 12.95 -5.91
N THR A 434 20.88 11.76 -6.05
CA THR A 434 21.61 10.49 -6.07
C THR A 434 22.67 10.48 -7.16
N THR A 435 22.32 10.87 -8.40
CA THR A 435 23.26 10.95 -9.51
C THR A 435 24.40 11.94 -9.25
N TRP A 436 24.11 13.14 -8.74
CA TRP A 436 25.16 14.13 -8.43
C TRP A 436 26.12 13.69 -7.33
N LEU A 437 25.66 12.89 -6.37
CA LEU A 437 26.50 12.28 -5.33
C LEU A 437 27.35 11.15 -5.90
N GLU A 438 26.79 10.31 -6.77
CA GLU A 438 27.52 9.24 -7.46
C GLU A 438 28.64 9.77 -8.37
N GLU A 439 28.41 10.88 -9.07
CA GLU A 439 29.43 11.59 -9.87
C GLU A 439 30.67 11.95 -9.04
N ASP A 440 30.49 12.25 -7.75
CA ASP A 440 31.57 12.59 -6.80
C ASP A 440 32.10 11.36 -6.02
N ASN A 441 31.70 10.15 -6.45
CA ASN A 441 31.97 8.86 -5.82
C ASN A 441 31.47 8.79 -4.36
N ILE A 442 30.29 9.34 -4.10
CA ILE A 442 29.63 9.32 -2.79
C ILE A 442 28.46 8.33 -2.85
N SER A 443 28.60 7.19 -2.17
CA SER A 443 27.49 6.25 -2.00
C SER A 443 26.43 6.88 -1.10
N SER A 444 25.19 6.95 -1.58
CA SER A 444 24.12 7.69 -0.90
C SER A 444 23.08 6.75 -0.29
N SER A 445 22.75 7.03 0.97
CA SER A 445 21.62 6.46 1.71
C SER A 445 21.10 7.58 2.57
N PHE A 446 19.85 7.99 2.35
CA PHE A 446 19.29 9.17 3.02
C PHE A 446 18.52 8.78 4.27
N GLU A 447 18.75 9.51 5.36
CA GLU A 447 18.03 9.33 6.62
C GLU A 447 17.61 10.72 7.12
N LEU A 448 16.31 10.99 7.25
CA LEU A 448 15.86 12.31 7.71
C LEU A 448 16.38 12.59 9.14
N LEU A 449 17.24 13.59 9.28
CA LEU A 449 17.81 14.06 10.54
C LEU A 449 16.96 15.15 11.19
N TYR A 450 16.46 16.07 10.38
CA TYR A 450 15.75 17.26 10.83
C TYR A 450 14.69 17.68 9.81
N ARG A 451 13.49 17.99 10.30
CA ARG A 451 12.43 18.66 9.53
C ARG A 451 11.89 19.83 10.36
N ALA A 452 11.98 21.05 9.84
CA ALA A 452 11.67 22.24 10.63
C ALA A 452 10.21 22.28 11.12
N SER A 453 9.25 21.82 10.31
CA SER A 453 7.85 21.71 10.74
C SER A 453 7.60 20.71 11.86
N TRP A 454 8.51 19.76 12.10
CA TRP A 454 8.39 18.74 13.15
C TRP A 454 9.26 19.03 14.36
N ASP A 455 10.52 19.39 14.11
CA ASP A 455 11.56 19.50 15.13
C ASP A 455 11.69 20.93 15.69
N GLY A 456 11.09 21.93 15.04
CA GLY A 456 11.19 23.34 15.40
C GLY A 456 11.95 24.15 14.36
N TRP A 457 11.86 25.48 14.43
CA TRP A 457 12.40 26.40 13.41
C TRP A 457 13.66 27.16 13.85
N ARG A 458 14.11 26.98 15.10
CA ARG A 458 15.26 27.71 15.61
C ARG A 458 16.55 27.08 15.12
N SER A 459 17.61 27.88 15.00
CA SER A 459 18.96 27.36 14.73
C SER A 459 19.39 26.32 15.77
N SER A 460 18.97 26.49 17.03
CA SER A 460 19.21 25.52 18.09
C SER A 460 18.59 24.14 17.81
N ASP A 461 17.42 24.11 17.16
CA ASP A 461 16.71 22.86 16.85
C ASP A 461 17.46 22.10 15.76
N PHE A 462 17.89 22.81 14.71
CA PHE A 462 18.78 22.28 13.68
C PHE A 462 20.06 21.70 14.28
N HIS A 463 20.81 22.47 15.08
CA HIS A 463 22.08 22.00 15.66
C HIS A 463 21.89 20.80 16.58
N SER A 464 20.79 20.76 17.36
CA SER A 464 20.49 19.61 18.23
C SER A 464 20.31 18.30 17.47
N LYS A 465 19.93 18.39 16.18
CA LYS A 465 19.64 17.24 15.32
C LYS A 465 20.78 16.90 14.37
N CYS A 466 21.46 17.90 13.82
CA CYS A 466 22.35 17.76 12.68
C CYS A 466 23.84 17.82 13.02
N ASP A 467 24.23 18.39 14.16
CA ASP A 467 25.64 18.46 14.54
C ASP A 467 26.23 17.05 14.73
N GLU A 468 27.47 16.87 14.28
CA GLU A 468 28.24 15.62 14.38
C GLU A 468 27.63 14.38 13.68
N LYS A 469 26.63 14.55 12.80
CA LYS A 469 25.96 13.42 12.11
C LYS A 469 26.66 12.89 10.86
N GLY A 470 27.69 13.58 10.37
CA GLY A 470 28.43 13.24 9.15
C GLY A 470 28.02 14.11 7.96
N SER A 471 28.17 13.59 6.75
CA SER A 471 27.75 14.29 5.53
C SER A 471 26.23 14.45 5.50
N THR A 472 25.74 15.59 5.01
CA THR A 472 24.30 15.88 4.99
C THR A 472 23.84 16.52 3.69
N VAL A 473 22.57 16.30 3.34
CA VAL A 473 21.86 17.03 2.29
C VAL A 473 20.82 17.93 2.93
N THR A 474 20.99 19.24 2.76
CA THR A 474 19.99 20.26 3.14
C THR A 474 19.08 20.56 1.96
N VAL A 475 17.77 20.49 2.17
CA VAL A 475 16.75 20.83 1.18
C VAL A 475 15.87 21.96 1.72
N VAL A 476 15.74 23.04 0.95
CA VAL A 476 14.97 24.23 1.31
C VAL A 476 13.83 24.41 0.34
N ARG A 477 12.61 24.64 0.86
CA ARG A 477 11.46 25.13 0.08
C ARG A 477 11.09 26.52 0.55
N THR A 478 11.05 27.49 -0.36
CA THR A 478 10.63 28.86 -0.03
C THR A 478 9.11 29.03 -0.11
N THR A 479 8.58 30.12 0.45
CA THR A 479 7.15 30.48 0.35
C THR A 479 6.71 30.78 -1.09
N CYS A 480 7.61 31.22 -1.95
CA CYS A 480 7.38 31.36 -3.39
C CYS A 480 7.48 30.03 -4.16
N GLY A 481 7.69 28.92 -3.46
CA GLY A 481 7.77 27.58 -4.01
C GLY A 481 9.07 27.28 -4.77
N TYR A 482 10.16 28.00 -4.51
CA TYR A 482 11.48 27.62 -5.02
C TYR A 482 12.08 26.51 -4.16
N ILE A 483 12.82 25.61 -4.79
CA ILE A 483 13.42 24.42 -4.18
C ILE A 483 14.88 24.35 -4.57
N PHE A 484 15.76 24.44 -3.58
CA PHE A 484 17.20 24.40 -3.72
C PHE A 484 17.82 23.92 -2.41
N GLY A 485 19.13 23.71 -2.39
CA GLY A 485 19.80 23.22 -1.21
C GLY A 485 21.29 23.07 -1.38
N GLY A 486 21.90 22.36 -0.45
CA GLY A 486 23.33 22.11 -0.43
C GLY A 486 23.67 20.76 0.14
N PHE A 487 24.73 20.16 -0.39
CA PHE A 487 25.39 19.00 0.18
C PHE A 487 26.63 19.44 0.94
N ALA A 488 26.74 19.01 2.19
CA ALA A 488 27.93 19.16 3.02
C ALA A 488 28.56 17.78 3.21
N ASP A 489 29.81 17.61 2.81
CA ASP A 489 30.58 16.36 3.01
C ASP A 489 31.11 16.22 4.45
N LEU A 490 31.19 17.33 5.19
CA LEU A 490 31.67 17.40 6.57
C LEU A 490 30.52 17.57 7.58
N PRO A 491 30.65 17.03 8.81
CA PRO A 491 29.65 17.21 9.85
C PRO A 491 29.50 18.66 10.29
N TRP A 492 28.27 19.09 10.50
CA TRP A 492 27.96 20.39 11.11
C TRP A 492 28.48 20.47 12.55
N ARG A 493 28.81 21.71 12.95
CA ARG A 493 29.28 22.09 14.29
C ARG A 493 28.69 23.45 14.66
N SER A 494 28.93 23.86 15.90
CA SER A 494 28.42 25.10 16.51
C SER A 494 29.57 25.98 17.07
N GLU A 495 30.72 26.00 16.40
CA GLU A 495 31.98 26.61 16.87
C GLU A 495 32.19 28.06 16.39
N GLY A 496 31.44 28.52 15.39
CA GLY A 496 31.54 29.88 14.85
C GLY A 496 32.70 30.06 13.86
N GLU A 497 33.06 29.01 13.12
CA GLU A 497 34.19 29.02 12.19
C GLU A 497 33.79 28.63 10.76
N TRP A 498 34.54 29.15 9.79
CA TRP A 498 34.47 28.73 8.40
C TRP A 498 35.33 27.48 8.21
N THR A 499 34.76 26.48 7.53
CA THR A 499 35.42 25.20 7.30
C THR A 499 35.54 24.89 5.81
N PRO A 500 36.73 24.45 5.35
CA PRO A 500 36.92 24.00 3.99
C PRO A 500 36.39 22.62 3.72
N SER A 501 35.72 22.50 2.59
CA SER A 501 35.17 21.29 2.00
C SER A 501 35.77 21.10 0.62
N SER A 502 35.99 19.85 0.25
CA SER A 502 36.45 19.46 -1.09
C SER A 502 35.33 18.92 -1.97
N LYS A 503 34.16 18.64 -1.39
CA LYS A 503 33.04 17.98 -2.08
C LYS A 503 31.68 18.66 -1.86
N ALA A 504 31.62 19.76 -1.12
CA ALA A 504 30.39 20.50 -0.95
C ALA A 504 29.90 20.99 -2.32
N PHE A 505 28.59 21.04 -2.50
CA PHE A 505 27.99 21.66 -3.67
C PHE A 505 26.62 22.22 -3.31
N LEU A 506 26.19 23.25 -4.04
CA LEU A 506 24.80 23.67 -4.01
C LEU A 506 24.04 22.98 -5.14
N PHE A 507 22.72 22.89 -5.00
CA PHE A 507 21.88 22.40 -6.07
C PHE A 507 20.57 23.18 -6.17
N ILE A 508 20.01 23.14 -7.37
CA ILE A 508 18.74 23.75 -7.71
C ILE A 508 17.83 22.65 -8.24
N ILE A 509 16.62 22.57 -7.71
CA ILE A 509 15.54 21.75 -8.27
C ILE A 509 14.57 22.65 -9.04
N ARG A 510 14.17 23.77 -8.42
CA ARG A 510 13.31 24.79 -9.01
C ARG A 510 13.71 26.17 -8.51
N SER A 511 14.01 27.11 -9.39
CA SER A 511 14.39 28.48 -9.01
C SER A 511 13.65 29.51 -9.84
N HIS A 512 13.89 30.80 -9.55
CA HIS A 512 13.34 31.91 -10.31
C HIS A 512 13.74 31.88 -11.79
N SER A 513 14.99 31.53 -12.10
CA SER A 513 15.56 31.67 -13.45
C SER A 513 15.96 30.35 -14.12
N ILE A 514 15.80 29.23 -13.43
CA ILE A 514 16.17 27.89 -13.91
C ILE A 514 15.01 26.94 -13.73
N ALA A 515 14.55 26.39 -14.86
CA ALA A 515 13.44 25.45 -14.95
C ALA A 515 13.86 23.98 -14.84
N GLN A 516 15.16 23.67 -14.98
CA GLN A 516 15.68 22.30 -14.89
C GLN A 516 16.63 22.14 -13.69
N PRO A 517 16.70 20.96 -13.06
CA PRO A 517 17.62 20.71 -11.96
C PRO A 517 19.08 20.92 -12.36
N ALA A 518 19.88 21.51 -11.46
CA ALA A 518 21.29 21.81 -11.73
C ALA A 518 22.16 21.70 -10.47
N LYS A 519 23.37 21.16 -10.64
CA LYS A 519 24.45 21.12 -9.64
C LYS A 519 25.34 22.35 -9.78
N LEU A 520 25.72 22.94 -8.65
CA LEU A 520 26.61 24.10 -8.53
C LEU A 520 27.86 23.67 -7.76
N PRO A 521 28.91 23.20 -8.45
CA PRO A 521 30.12 22.70 -7.81
C PRO A 521 30.95 23.83 -7.18
N LEU A 522 31.86 23.48 -6.27
CA LEU A 522 32.87 24.40 -5.72
C LEU A 522 33.74 24.99 -6.83
N LYS A 523 34.23 26.22 -6.63
CA LYS A 523 35.20 26.86 -7.52
C LYS A 523 36.64 26.44 -7.18
N ASP A 524 37.43 26.16 -8.21
CA ASP A 524 38.81 25.63 -8.15
C ASP A 524 39.89 26.55 -7.50
N SER A 525 39.56 27.65 -6.80
CA SER A 525 40.60 28.55 -6.25
C SER A 525 40.20 29.28 -4.96
N LEU A 526 41.14 29.30 -3.98
CA LEU A 526 41.29 30.12 -2.75
C LEU A 526 40.08 30.28 -1.79
N ASN A 527 38.85 30.09 -2.25
CA ASN A 527 37.60 30.21 -1.52
C ASN A 527 37.09 28.87 -0.97
N GLU A 528 37.84 27.78 -1.17
CA GLU A 528 37.63 26.51 -0.47
C GLU A 528 37.60 26.72 1.05
N GLN A 529 38.41 27.66 1.57
CA GLN A 529 38.52 27.96 3.01
C GLN A 529 37.20 28.36 3.67
N HIS A 530 36.20 28.80 2.90
CA HIS A 530 34.93 29.32 3.40
C HIS A 530 33.73 28.60 2.77
N SER A 531 33.80 27.29 2.55
CA SER A 531 32.68 26.54 1.95
C SER A 531 31.50 26.27 2.89
N LEU A 532 31.75 26.09 4.18
CA LEU A 532 30.75 25.79 5.21
C LEU A 532 30.97 26.70 6.42
N TYR A 533 29.90 27.11 7.10
CA TYR A 533 29.98 27.95 8.30
C TYR A 533 29.16 27.37 9.46
N TYR A 534 29.77 27.33 10.64
CA TYR A 534 29.32 26.55 11.80
C TYR A 534 28.92 27.41 12.99
N ASP A 535 28.18 28.49 12.77
CA ASP A 535 27.72 29.37 13.84
C ASP A 535 26.43 28.86 14.48
N LYS A 536 26.44 28.74 15.82
CA LYS A 536 25.31 28.26 16.63
C LYS A 536 24.00 29.05 16.46
N SER A 537 24.09 30.28 15.96
CA SER A 537 22.95 31.16 15.71
C SER A 537 22.46 31.12 14.27
N HIS A 538 23.06 30.27 13.44
CA HIS A 538 22.75 30.09 12.04
C HIS A 538 22.17 28.69 11.82
N GLY A 539 21.33 28.53 10.80
CA GLY A 539 21.04 27.21 10.24
C GLY A 539 22.15 26.76 9.28
N PRO A 540 21.87 25.80 8.39
CA PRO A 540 22.79 25.40 7.34
C PRO A 540 23.30 26.60 6.53
N THR A 541 24.62 26.73 6.46
CA THR A 541 25.28 27.87 5.78
C THR A 541 26.41 27.41 4.89
N PHE A 542 26.35 27.83 3.62
CA PHE A 542 27.27 27.46 2.55
C PHE A 542 27.84 28.71 1.87
N GLY A 543 29.16 28.70 1.68
CA GLY A 543 29.91 29.68 0.91
C GLY A 543 30.20 31.00 1.65
N GLY A 544 31.44 31.49 1.53
CA GLY A 544 31.99 32.65 2.25
C GLY A 544 31.30 33.97 1.96
N GLY A 545 30.47 34.02 0.91
CA GLY A 545 29.62 35.14 0.57
C GLY A 545 28.14 34.90 0.88
N TYR A 546 27.81 33.91 1.71
CA TYR A 546 26.44 33.44 1.97
C TYR A 546 25.73 33.02 0.67
N ASP A 547 26.39 32.12 -0.10
CA ASP A 547 25.78 31.51 -1.29
C ASP A 547 24.45 30.81 -0.94
N LEU A 548 24.38 30.22 0.26
CA LEU A 548 23.15 29.86 0.94
C LEU A 548 23.31 30.08 2.46
N TYR A 549 22.42 30.86 3.06
CA TYR A 549 22.36 31.11 4.50
C TYR A 549 20.93 30.99 5.00
N ILE A 550 20.74 30.14 6.01
CA ILE A 550 19.47 30.02 6.73
C ILE A 550 19.59 30.72 8.08
N SER A 551 18.73 31.71 8.31
CA SER A 551 18.68 32.47 9.58
C SER A 551 17.95 31.71 10.70
N ASP A 552 18.09 32.18 11.94
CA ASP A 552 17.24 31.73 13.05
C ASP A 552 15.78 32.09 12.76
N THR A 553 14.85 31.15 12.98
CA THR A 553 13.42 31.30 12.69
C THR A 553 13.12 31.74 11.24
N PRO A 554 13.60 30.99 10.22
CA PRO A 554 13.61 31.44 8.83
C PRO A 554 12.22 31.46 8.17
N ASN A 555 11.18 31.02 8.89
CA ASN A 555 9.77 31.03 8.49
C ASN A 555 8.99 32.26 8.99
N GLN A 556 9.58 33.12 9.81
CA GLN A 556 8.88 34.29 10.36
C GLN A 556 9.23 35.57 9.60
N HIS A 557 10.44 35.65 9.05
CA HIS A 557 10.96 36.82 8.37
C HIS A 557 11.81 36.43 7.16
N SER A 558 11.89 37.33 6.17
CA SER A 558 12.84 37.21 5.05
C SER A 558 14.26 37.59 5.49
N THR A 559 14.84 36.81 6.39
CA THR A 559 16.18 37.04 6.96
C THR A 559 17.23 36.04 6.49
N SER A 560 16.83 35.03 5.72
CA SER A 560 17.72 34.09 5.05
C SER A 560 18.21 34.66 3.72
N TYR A 561 19.45 34.34 3.32
CA TYR A 561 20.11 34.92 2.14
C TYR A 561 20.64 33.85 1.18
N ALA A 562 20.66 34.18 -0.11
CA ALA A 562 21.13 33.30 -1.17
C ALA A 562 21.88 34.12 -2.24
N TYR A 563 23.18 34.33 -2.03
CA TYR A 563 24.02 35.13 -2.93
C TYR A 563 24.91 34.26 -3.81
N SER A 564 24.35 33.87 -4.95
CA SER A 564 24.99 32.93 -5.87
C SER A 564 26.27 33.48 -6.49
N GLY A 565 27.26 32.61 -6.64
CA GLY A 565 28.45 32.87 -7.43
C GLY A 565 29.61 33.45 -6.64
N ASN A 566 29.66 33.31 -5.32
CA ASN A 566 30.85 33.63 -4.53
C ASN A 566 31.76 32.39 -4.43
N THR A 567 31.31 31.36 -3.71
CA THR A 567 32.07 30.13 -3.47
C THR A 567 31.73 28.99 -4.43
N PHE A 568 30.50 28.95 -4.95
CA PHE A 568 30.05 27.90 -5.88
C PHE A 568 29.88 28.45 -7.30
N HIS A 569 30.11 27.61 -8.31
CA HIS A 569 29.92 27.96 -9.72
C HIS A 569 28.44 28.15 -10.04
N PHE A 570 28.17 29.04 -11.01
CA PHE A 570 26.86 29.08 -11.65
C PHE A 570 26.66 27.85 -12.53
N PRO A 571 25.41 27.41 -12.74
CA PRO A 571 25.11 26.44 -13.78
C PRO A 571 25.39 27.04 -15.16
N SER A 572 25.89 26.21 -16.09
CA SER A 572 26.43 26.60 -17.39
C SER A 572 25.58 27.67 -18.11
N ASN A 573 26.21 28.78 -18.51
CA ASN A 573 25.64 29.93 -19.23
C ASN A 573 24.65 30.83 -18.47
N LYS A 574 24.57 30.74 -17.13
CA LYS A 574 23.77 31.65 -16.31
C LYS A 574 24.68 32.45 -15.37
N THR A 575 24.34 33.71 -15.12
CA THR A 575 25.01 34.58 -14.16
C THR A 575 23.98 35.44 -13.44
N GLY A 576 24.21 35.75 -12.17
CA GLY A 576 23.33 36.64 -11.42
C GLY A 576 23.36 36.36 -9.92
N LYS A 577 23.55 37.42 -9.12
CA LYS A 577 23.68 37.33 -7.65
C LYS A 577 22.49 36.65 -6.96
N TYR A 578 21.29 36.74 -7.53
CA TYR A 578 20.04 36.25 -6.93
C TYR A 578 19.46 35.06 -7.70
N LEU A 579 20.30 34.16 -8.21
CA LEU A 579 19.87 33.05 -9.07
C LEU A 579 18.81 32.15 -8.42
N LEU A 580 18.95 31.85 -7.13
CA LEU A 580 18.10 30.89 -6.42
C LEU A 580 16.68 31.41 -6.19
N THR A 581 16.54 32.69 -5.87
CA THR A 581 15.30 33.28 -5.32
C THR A 581 14.79 34.49 -6.08
N GLY A 582 15.59 35.08 -6.97
CA GLY A 582 15.29 36.34 -7.65
C GLY A 582 15.46 37.59 -6.78
N ASN A 583 15.69 37.43 -5.47
CA ASN A 583 15.90 38.52 -4.51
C ASN A 583 17.00 38.16 -3.50
N GLY A 584 17.58 39.14 -2.82
CA GLY A 584 18.66 38.92 -1.87
C GLY A 584 18.25 38.17 -0.61
N ALA A 585 17.01 38.35 -0.16
CA ALA A 585 16.47 37.71 1.03
C ALA A 585 15.21 36.89 0.71
N PHE A 586 14.96 35.84 1.48
CA PHE A 586 13.80 34.96 1.29
C PHE A 586 13.30 34.37 2.60
N GLU A 587 12.04 33.95 2.58
CA GLU A 587 11.36 33.23 3.67
C GLU A 587 11.25 31.74 3.34
N VAL A 588 11.47 30.90 4.36
CA VAL A 588 11.46 29.45 4.24
C VAL A 588 10.09 28.92 4.62
N ALA A 589 9.50 28.12 3.72
CA ALA A 589 8.24 27.43 3.95
C ALA A 589 8.45 26.00 4.50
N GLU A 590 9.57 25.36 4.19
CA GLU A 590 10.00 24.09 4.80
C GLU A 590 11.51 23.89 4.66
N LEU A 591 12.10 23.19 5.62
CA LEU A 591 13.52 22.84 5.64
C LEU A 591 13.69 21.39 6.11
N GLU A 592 14.37 20.58 5.30
CA GLU A 592 14.72 19.20 5.63
C GLU A 592 16.24 18.99 5.54
N VAL A 593 16.79 18.18 6.43
CA VAL A 593 18.20 17.76 6.40
C VAL A 593 18.25 16.24 6.53
N PHE A 594 19.01 15.60 5.64
CA PHE A 594 19.18 14.15 5.53
C PHE A 594 20.64 13.74 5.70
#